data_AF-A0A8C4R746-F1
#
_entry.id   AF-A0A8C4R746-F1
#
_cell.length_a   1.000
_cell.length_b   1.000
_cell.length_c   1.000
_cell.angle_alpha   90.00
_cell.angle_beta   90.00
_cell.angle_gamma   90.00
#
_symmetry.space_group_name_H-M   'P 1'
#
loop_
_entity.id
_entity.type
_entity.pdbx_description
1 polymer ?
#
loop_
_entity_poly.entity_id
_entity_poly.type
_entity_poly.pdbx_seq_one_letter_code
_entity_poly.pdbx_strand_id
1 'polypeptide(L)'
;MEVPPAELCDSLLTWLRTFPVEKSWENAMELRDGVILAQVLQQIDPVWFDGTWMARIRGDTGDNWRLKASNLKKVYKGILDFYHEVLCQDLTEFPSPDLSGFAERGDRVAMARVLQLILGCAISCQHKHMYIQRIMLLEESVQHVVMATIQELITKEVPTATGDGYADLERQVAALQEERSSLLAENQQLLERLNQSESSELTSTPLDRRCSQLQLQVEQLQEEMYRLEATKEELRVKGERQERERVELSLRLEELAERAAETQSLRDELDVLRHTADKANRLEATVDGYRRRLEELGELRRQVRLLEEREAEREKQAQAAGDEVRKAVSARTTADTLRRELLEWQERGAELEVRLQQAEQKLKVEAEQRKTLEKEKERLLKERHLLKELADDLRCSLAQQRTLDPSSSAGSHEHSLDSEADDTLRQKLVRFVEENSMLKARQTDERDKWTEEEKLVDVPDFPELERSMRWRETLESENRELRERVRQLEREIGVMGERILLSESSEDLKEKLEKQLEDVQKTRAHFAEKQKEMELTCKL
;
A
#
# COMPACT_ATOMS: atom_id res chain seq x y z
N MET A 1 -33.68 56.10 -36.13
CA MET A 1 -32.31 55.67 -36.51
C MET A 1 -32.35 54.16 -36.52
N GLU A 2 -31.99 53.52 -37.62
CA GLU A 2 -31.85 52.07 -37.66
C GLU A 2 -30.67 51.67 -36.77
N VAL A 3 -30.91 50.80 -35.79
CA VAL A 3 -29.85 50.28 -34.92
C VAL A 3 -28.93 49.41 -35.79
N PRO A 4 -27.60 49.60 -35.77
CA PRO A 4 -26.67 48.76 -36.52
C PRO A 4 -26.89 47.27 -36.19
N PRO A 5 -26.90 46.35 -37.18
CA PRO A 5 -27.18 44.93 -36.94
C PRO A 5 -26.24 44.26 -35.91
N ALA A 6 -25.00 44.75 -35.80
CA ALA A 6 -24.04 44.26 -34.81
C ALA A 6 -24.41 44.68 -33.37
N GLU A 7 -24.80 45.95 -33.19
CA GLU A 7 -25.22 46.50 -31.90
C GLU A 7 -26.55 45.89 -31.43
N LEU A 8 -27.46 45.64 -32.38
CA LEU A 8 -28.68 44.88 -32.16
C LEU A 8 -28.38 43.46 -31.65
N CYS A 9 -27.47 42.75 -32.33
CA CYS A 9 -27.07 41.40 -31.94
C CYS A 9 -26.50 41.38 -30.51
N ASP A 10 -25.57 42.28 -30.18
CA ASP A 10 -24.87 42.27 -28.89
C ASP A 10 -25.82 42.66 -27.73
N SER A 11 -26.75 43.58 -27.98
CA SER A 11 -27.80 43.95 -27.01
C SER A 11 -28.79 42.81 -26.76
N LEU A 12 -29.24 42.11 -27.82
CA LEU A 12 -30.11 40.95 -27.70
C LEU A 12 -29.42 39.75 -27.04
N LEU A 13 -28.12 39.56 -27.29
CA LEU A 13 -27.32 38.55 -26.59
C LEU A 13 -27.21 38.88 -25.10
N THR A 14 -27.04 40.14 -24.74
CA THR A 14 -27.03 40.59 -23.33
C THR A 14 -28.35 40.30 -22.64
N TRP A 15 -29.47 40.55 -23.32
CA TRP A 15 -30.79 40.15 -22.83
C TRP A 15 -30.94 38.63 -22.70
N LEU A 16 -30.49 37.87 -23.70
CA LEU A 16 -30.59 36.41 -23.69
C LEU A 16 -29.79 35.78 -22.53
N ARG A 17 -28.66 36.38 -22.13
CA ARG A 17 -27.87 35.95 -20.95
C ARG A 17 -28.62 36.04 -19.64
N THR A 18 -29.74 36.79 -19.58
CA THR A 18 -30.55 36.83 -18.36
C THR A 18 -31.23 35.51 -18.06
N PHE A 19 -31.41 34.61 -19.05
CA PHE A 19 -32.08 33.33 -18.88
C PHE A 19 -31.18 32.26 -18.22
N PRO A 20 -31.69 31.53 -17.21
CA PRO A 20 -30.95 30.42 -16.61
C PRO A 20 -30.99 29.20 -17.54
N VAL A 21 -29.96 29.00 -18.34
CA VAL A 21 -29.81 27.82 -19.22
C VAL A 21 -28.86 26.79 -18.61
N GLU A 22 -29.07 25.51 -18.92
CA GLU A 22 -28.31 24.40 -18.32
C GLU A 22 -26.80 24.48 -18.61
N LYS A 23 -26.45 24.94 -19.81
CA LYS A 23 -25.07 25.21 -20.23
C LYS A 23 -24.87 26.71 -20.39
N SER A 24 -24.14 27.31 -19.46
CA SER A 24 -23.70 28.70 -19.58
C SER A 24 -22.83 28.85 -20.83
N TRP A 25 -23.07 29.93 -21.58
CA TRP A 25 -22.35 30.25 -22.81
C TRP A 25 -21.67 31.61 -22.69
N GLU A 26 -20.42 31.68 -23.15
CA GLU A 26 -19.66 32.93 -23.10
C GLU A 26 -19.65 33.62 -24.47
N ASN A 27 -19.60 32.82 -25.54
CA ASN A 27 -19.43 33.30 -26.91
C ASN A 27 -20.71 33.14 -27.75
N ALA A 28 -20.98 34.13 -28.61
CA ALA A 28 -22.10 34.11 -29.56
C ALA A 28 -22.05 32.89 -30.51
N MET A 29 -20.86 32.33 -30.73
CA MET A 29 -20.65 31.14 -31.56
C MET A 29 -21.31 29.87 -30.98
N GLU A 30 -21.54 29.82 -29.67
CA GLU A 30 -22.16 28.67 -29.01
C GLU A 30 -23.66 28.57 -29.30
N LEU A 31 -24.32 29.66 -29.68
CA LEU A 31 -25.75 29.66 -30.02
C LEU A 31 -26.04 29.07 -31.41
N ARG A 32 -24.99 28.83 -32.22
CA ARG A 32 -25.13 28.40 -33.62
C ARG A 32 -25.76 27.03 -33.76
N ASP A 33 -25.71 26.19 -32.74
CA ASP A 33 -26.34 24.87 -32.74
C ASP A 33 -27.85 24.90 -32.45
N GLY A 34 -28.38 26.06 -32.04
CA GLY A 34 -29.80 26.28 -31.74
C GLY A 34 -30.28 25.66 -30.43
N VAL A 35 -29.42 24.99 -29.65
CA VAL A 35 -29.84 24.29 -28.42
C VAL A 35 -30.22 25.29 -27.34
N ILE A 36 -29.36 26.29 -27.10
CA ILE A 36 -29.60 27.36 -26.12
C ILE A 36 -30.85 28.16 -26.49
N LEU A 37 -31.04 28.46 -27.78
CA LEU A 37 -32.23 29.18 -28.26
C LEU A 37 -33.52 28.39 -27.99
N ALA A 38 -33.47 27.07 -28.18
CA ALA A 38 -34.60 26.20 -27.90
C ALA A 38 -34.90 26.11 -26.39
N GLN A 39 -33.89 26.03 -25.54
CA GLN A 39 -34.05 26.06 -24.08
C GLN A 39 -34.68 27.38 -23.60
N VAL A 40 -34.30 28.51 -24.20
CA VAL A 40 -34.90 29.81 -23.90
C VAL A 40 -36.38 29.84 -24.31
N LEU A 41 -36.73 29.32 -25.49
CA LEU A 41 -38.13 29.23 -25.94
C LEU A 41 -38.97 28.34 -25.02
N GLN A 42 -38.43 27.21 -24.56
CA GLN A 42 -39.07 26.35 -23.57
C GLN A 42 -39.35 27.06 -22.25
N GLN A 43 -38.50 28.01 -21.83
CA GLN A 43 -38.79 28.83 -20.66
C GLN A 43 -39.86 29.89 -20.93
N ILE A 44 -39.88 30.47 -22.13
CA ILE A 44 -40.85 31.50 -22.54
C ILE A 44 -42.27 30.96 -22.49
N ASP A 45 -42.48 29.80 -23.10
CA ASP A 45 -43.76 29.11 -23.07
C ASP A 45 -43.55 27.60 -22.98
N PRO A 46 -43.55 27.01 -21.77
CA PRO A 46 -43.33 25.58 -21.59
C PRO A 46 -44.52 24.72 -22.05
N VAL A 47 -45.68 25.34 -22.30
CA VAL A 47 -46.87 24.64 -22.82
C VAL A 47 -46.74 24.45 -24.32
N TRP A 48 -46.27 25.48 -25.04
CA TRP A 48 -46.05 25.41 -26.47
C TRP A 48 -44.72 24.72 -26.84
N PHE A 49 -43.62 25.16 -26.22
CA PHE A 49 -42.29 24.61 -26.43
C PHE A 49 -42.01 23.50 -25.42
N ASP A 50 -42.87 22.48 -25.42
CA ASP A 50 -42.87 21.40 -24.45
C ASP A 50 -41.66 20.45 -24.58
N GLY A 51 -41.59 19.45 -23.70
CA GLY A 51 -40.52 18.44 -23.74
C GLY A 51 -40.46 17.65 -25.06
N THR A 52 -41.61 17.44 -25.72
CA THR A 52 -41.67 16.70 -26.99
C THR A 52 -41.10 17.52 -28.15
N TRP A 53 -41.36 18.82 -28.17
CA TRP A 53 -40.75 19.75 -29.12
C TRP A 53 -39.24 19.87 -28.88
N MET A 54 -38.82 20.00 -27.62
CA MET A 54 -37.41 20.13 -27.25
C MET A 54 -36.60 18.89 -27.62
N ALA A 55 -37.17 17.69 -27.47
CA ALA A 55 -36.53 16.43 -27.88
C ALA A 55 -36.21 16.36 -29.40
N ARG A 56 -36.82 17.20 -30.23
CA ARG A 56 -36.52 17.28 -31.66
C ARG A 56 -35.20 18.01 -31.94
N ILE A 57 -34.68 18.78 -31.00
CA ILE A 57 -33.42 19.51 -31.12
C ILE A 57 -32.27 18.61 -30.69
N ARG A 58 -31.29 18.40 -31.57
CA ARG A 58 -30.15 17.50 -31.28
C ARG A 58 -29.07 18.24 -30.50
N GLY A 59 -28.64 17.72 -29.36
CA GLY A 59 -27.55 18.31 -28.56
C GLY A 59 -26.13 17.99 -29.07
N ASP A 60 -25.95 16.85 -29.73
CA ASP A 60 -24.67 16.27 -30.13
C ASP A 60 -24.19 16.72 -31.53
N THR A 61 -24.34 18.00 -31.86
CA THR A 61 -24.09 18.48 -33.24
C THR A 61 -22.61 18.65 -33.61
N GLY A 62 -21.69 18.71 -32.63
CA GLY A 62 -20.26 18.89 -32.86
C GLY A 62 -19.95 20.09 -33.77
N ASP A 63 -19.11 19.90 -34.79
CA ASP A 63 -18.81 20.91 -35.82
C ASP A 63 -19.63 20.76 -37.11
N ASN A 64 -20.64 19.88 -37.11
CA ASN A 64 -21.44 19.62 -38.30
C ASN A 64 -22.48 20.74 -38.52
N TRP A 65 -22.11 21.74 -39.31
CA TRP A 65 -22.95 22.91 -39.59
C TRP A 65 -24.32 22.55 -40.20
N ARG A 66 -24.46 21.42 -40.89
CA ARG A 66 -25.75 20.97 -41.44
C ARG A 66 -26.72 20.54 -40.34
N LEU A 67 -26.22 19.88 -39.30
CA LEU A 67 -27.03 19.52 -38.13
C LEU A 67 -27.42 20.78 -37.34
N LYS A 68 -26.49 21.71 -37.16
CA LYS A 68 -26.75 23.04 -36.57
C LYS A 68 -27.84 23.80 -37.34
N ALA A 69 -27.74 23.85 -38.67
CA ALA A 69 -28.76 24.46 -39.54
C ALA A 69 -30.10 23.73 -39.43
N SER A 70 -30.11 22.40 -39.28
CA SER A 70 -31.34 21.64 -39.08
C SER A 70 -32.02 21.97 -37.74
N ASN A 71 -31.25 22.16 -36.67
CA ASN A 71 -31.80 22.58 -35.38
C ASN A 71 -32.37 24.00 -35.47
N LEU A 72 -31.62 24.95 -36.03
CA LEU A 72 -32.07 26.33 -36.22
C LEU A 72 -33.34 26.43 -37.07
N LYS A 73 -33.49 25.58 -38.09
CA LYS A 73 -34.75 25.47 -38.87
C LYS A 73 -35.93 25.02 -38.03
N LYS A 74 -35.73 24.11 -37.08
CA LYS A 74 -36.79 23.66 -36.16
C LYS A 74 -37.14 24.76 -35.15
N VAL A 75 -36.13 25.45 -34.61
CA VAL A 75 -36.31 26.62 -33.73
C VAL A 75 -37.12 27.70 -34.44
N TYR A 76 -36.68 28.12 -35.63
CA TYR A 76 -37.35 29.15 -36.41
C TYR A 76 -38.78 28.74 -36.80
N LYS A 77 -38.99 27.48 -37.21
CA LYS A 77 -40.34 26.98 -37.48
C LYS A 77 -41.23 27.04 -36.24
N GLY A 78 -40.75 26.60 -35.08
CA GLY A 78 -41.51 26.64 -33.83
C GLY A 78 -41.91 28.06 -33.42
N ILE A 79 -41.04 29.04 -33.67
CA ILE A 79 -41.33 30.47 -33.50
C ILE A 79 -42.45 30.91 -34.47
N LEU A 80 -42.34 30.61 -35.77
CA LEU A 80 -43.36 31.00 -36.74
C LEU A 80 -44.74 30.40 -36.41
N ASP A 81 -44.76 29.11 -36.07
CA ASP A 81 -45.98 28.41 -35.69
C ASP A 81 -46.58 29.04 -34.40
N PHE A 82 -45.76 29.44 -33.42
CA PHE A 82 -46.20 30.17 -32.22
C PHE A 82 -46.83 31.53 -32.56
N TYR A 83 -46.19 32.31 -33.43
CA TYR A 83 -46.73 33.60 -33.86
C TYR A 83 -48.08 33.46 -34.56
N HIS A 84 -48.22 32.47 -35.43
CA HIS A 84 -49.45 32.26 -36.19
C HIS A 84 -50.57 31.65 -35.33
N GLU A 85 -50.30 30.60 -34.55
CA GLU A 85 -51.33 29.83 -33.84
C GLU A 85 -51.65 30.37 -32.45
N VAL A 86 -50.67 30.96 -31.75
CA VAL A 86 -50.85 31.46 -30.38
C VAL A 86 -51.01 32.98 -30.34
N LEU A 87 -50.15 33.71 -31.06
CA LEU A 87 -50.20 35.17 -31.08
C LEU A 87 -51.19 35.72 -32.12
N CYS A 88 -51.68 34.88 -33.04
CA CYS A 88 -52.54 35.26 -34.16
C CYS A 88 -51.96 36.42 -35.00
N GLN A 89 -50.63 36.46 -35.16
CA GLN A 89 -49.90 37.47 -35.91
C GLN A 89 -49.27 36.87 -37.16
N ASP A 90 -49.42 37.56 -38.29
CA ASP A 90 -48.76 37.19 -39.54
C ASP A 90 -47.39 37.86 -39.66
N LEU A 91 -46.35 37.06 -39.89
CA LEU A 91 -44.97 37.51 -40.07
C LEU A 91 -44.56 37.62 -41.55
N THR A 92 -45.51 37.63 -42.49
CA THR A 92 -45.27 37.74 -43.94
C THR A 92 -44.41 38.96 -44.33
N GLU A 93 -44.50 40.07 -43.59
CA GLU A 93 -43.70 41.27 -43.85
C GLU A 93 -42.36 41.32 -43.09
N PHE A 94 -42.05 40.32 -42.24
CA PHE A 94 -40.80 40.28 -41.48
C PHE A 94 -39.69 39.53 -42.26
N PRO A 95 -38.48 40.10 -42.40
CA PRO A 95 -37.41 39.47 -43.16
C PRO A 95 -37.00 38.10 -42.59
N SER A 96 -37.00 37.06 -43.42
CA SER A 96 -36.57 35.72 -43.02
C SER A 96 -35.05 35.66 -42.80
N PRO A 97 -34.56 35.17 -41.64
CA PRO A 97 -33.13 35.08 -41.36
C PRO A 97 -32.43 33.98 -42.18
N ASP A 98 -31.19 34.22 -42.62
CA ASP A 98 -30.36 33.17 -43.24
C ASP A 98 -29.84 32.20 -42.16
N LEU A 99 -30.63 31.17 -41.89
CA LEU A 99 -30.30 30.12 -40.92
C LEU A 99 -29.06 29.30 -41.33
N SER A 100 -28.74 29.22 -42.62
CA SER A 100 -27.57 28.48 -43.10
C SER A 100 -26.30 29.29 -42.85
N GLY A 101 -26.32 30.59 -43.13
CA GLY A 101 -25.25 31.53 -42.78
C GLY A 101 -25.02 31.62 -41.27
N PHE A 102 -26.09 31.62 -40.46
CA PHE A 102 -25.99 31.56 -39.01
C PHE A 102 -25.31 30.26 -38.55
N ALA A 103 -25.75 29.11 -39.07
CA ALA A 103 -25.18 27.81 -38.69
C ALA A 103 -23.71 27.62 -39.11
N GLU A 104 -23.32 28.06 -40.31
CA GLU A 104 -22.00 27.80 -40.91
C GLU A 104 -20.94 28.86 -40.57
N ARG A 105 -21.32 30.15 -40.60
CA ARG A 105 -20.38 31.26 -40.43
C ARG A 105 -20.61 32.06 -39.14
N GLY A 106 -21.71 31.82 -38.44
CA GLY A 106 -22.09 32.62 -37.28
C GLY A 106 -22.49 34.03 -37.67
N ASP A 107 -23.21 34.18 -38.79
CA ASP A 107 -23.65 35.49 -39.27
C ASP A 107 -24.46 36.24 -38.20
N ARG A 108 -23.95 37.39 -37.77
CA ARG A 108 -24.54 38.19 -36.68
C ARG A 108 -25.86 38.83 -37.08
N VAL A 109 -26.08 39.12 -38.37
CA VAL A 109 -27.34 39.70 -38.83
C VAL A 109 -28.46 38.65 -38.73
N ALA A 110 -28.21 37.44 -39.24
CA ALA A 110 -29.14 36.34 -39.12
C ALA A 110 -29.40 35.94 -37.65
N MET A 111 -28.36 35.93 -36.81
CA MET A 111 -28.51 35.69 -35.37
C MET A 111 -29.39 36.76 -34.70
N ALA A 112 -29.14 38.04 -34.96
CA ALA A 112 -29.94 39.14 -34.40
C ALA A 112 -31.43 39.01 -34.77
N ARG A 113 -31.74 38.63 -36.02
CA ARG A 113 -33.13 38.43 -36.47
C ARG A 113 -33.81 37.25 -35.78
N VAL A 114 -33.11 36.15 -35.55
CA VAL A 114 -33.66 35.03 -34.75
C VAL A 114 -33.90 35.46 -33.30
N LEU A 115 -32.95 36.17 -32.68
CA LEU A 115 -33.10 36.67 -31.31
C LEU A 115 -34.23 37.69 -31.17
N GLN A 116 -34.45 38.55 -32.16
CA GLN A 116 -35.55 39.51 -32.21
C GLN A 116 -36.90 38.81 -32.17
N LEU A 117 -37.06 37.72 -32.92
CA LEU A 117 -38.31 36.95 -32.88
C LEU A 117 -38.51 36.23 -31.54
N ILE A 118 -37.44 35.71 -30.93
CA ILE A 118 -37.51 35.10 -29.59
C ILE A 118 -37.90 36.15 -28.54
N LEU A 119 -37.34 37.36 -28.62
CA LEU A 119 -37.75 38.50 -27.80
C LEU A 119 -39.23 38.80 -27.98
N GLY A 120 -39.71 38.82 -29.22
CA GLY A 120 -41.12 39.02 -29.52
C GLY A 120 -42.05 37.92 -28.99
N CYS A 121 -41.60 36.66 -28.96
CA CYS A 121 -42.30 35.61 -28.22
C CYS A 121 -42.35 35.93 -26.70
N ALA A 122 -41.22 36.33 -26.11
CA ALA A 122 -41.12 36.62 -24.68
C ALA A 122 -42.02 37.79 -24.23
N ILE A 123 -42.12 38.85 -25.03
CA ILE A 123 -42.96 40.02 -24.68
C ILE A 123 -44.45 39.83 -25.01
N SER A 124 -44.80 38.80 -25.78
CA SER A 124 -46.17 38.51 -26.20
C SER A 124 -46.78 37.27 -25.52
N CYS A 125 -45.99 36.48 -24.79
CA CYS A 125 -46.45 35.29 -24.07
C CYS A 125 -47.33 35.60 -22.84
N GLN A 126 -47.93 34.55 -22.25
CA GLN A 126 -48.77 34.67 -21.04
C GLN A 126 -48.02 35.27 -19.84
N HIS A 127 -46.72 34.99 -19.72
CA HIS A 127 -45.86 35.47 -18.63
C HIS A 127 -45.01 36.70 -19.01
N LYS A 128 -45.44 37.48 -20.02
CA LYS A 128 -44.69 38.64 -20.55
C LYS A 128 -44.20 39.64 -19.52
N HIS A 129 -44.94 39.84 -18.44
CA HIS A 129 -44.58 40.77 -17.36
C HIS A 129 -43.22 40.44 -16.72
N MET A 130 -42.89 39.15 -16.55
CA MET A 130 -41.60 38.71 -16.02
C MET A 130 -40.45 39.08 -16.95
N TYR A 131 -40.62 38.88 -18.27
CA TYR A 131 -39.59 39.20 -19.26
C TYR A 131 -39.41 40.71 -19.45
N ILE A 132 -40.51 41.48 -19.43
CA ILE A 132 -40.46 42.94 -19.45
C ILE A 132 -39.71 43.47 -18.21
N GLN A 133 -39.98 42.92 -17.03
CA GLN A 133 -39.28 43.33 -15.80
C GLN A 133 -37.78 42.99 -15.86
N ARG A 134 -37.40 41.86 -16.46
CA ARG A 134 -35.97 41.54 -16.72
C ARG A 134 -35.32 42.53 -17.67
N ILE A 135 -36.01 42.94 -18.73
CA ILE A 135 -35.51 43.97 -19.66
C ILE A 135 -35.27 45.29 -18.90
N MET A 136 -36.17 45.67 -18.01
CA MET A 136 -36.03 46.89 -17.19
C MET A 136 -34.85 46.88 -16.20
N LEU A 137 -34.23 45.72 -15.94
CA LEU A 137 -33.05 45.60 -15.09
C LEU A 137 -31.73 45.62 -15.88
N LEU A 138 -31.79 45.64 -17.21
CA LEU A 138 -30.61 45.76 -18.07
C LEU A 138 -30.05 47.18 -18.08
N GLU A 139 -28.86 47.36 -18.64
CA GLU A 139 -28.28 48.69 -18.86
C GLU A 139 -29.16 49.53 -19.81
N GLU A 140 -29.27 50.84 -19.57
CA GLU A 140 -30.13 51.76 -20.33
C GLU A 140 -29.86 51.73 -21.84
N SER A 141 -28.59 51.58 -22.24
CA SER A 141 -28.16 51.40 -23.62
C SER A 141 -28.80 50.17 -24.29
N VAL A 142 -28.83 49.04 -23.57
CA VAL A 142 -29.45 47.79 -24.02
C VAL A 142 -30.98 47.89 -24.02
N GLN A 143 -31.57 48.52 -23.00
CA GLN A 143 -33.02 48.74 -22.93
C GLN A 143 -33.54 49.52 -24.14
N HIS A 144 -32.81 50.57 -24.56
CA HIS A 144 -33.20 51.38 -25.71
C HIS A 144 -33.20 50.56 -27.01
N VAL A 145 -32.18 49.71 -27.22
CA VAL A 145 -32.10 48.81 -28.38
C VAL A 145 -33.21 47.76 -28.36
N VAL A 146 -33.46 47.14 -27.21
CA VAL A 146 -34.55 46.16 -27.04
C VAL A 146 -35.92 46.80 -27.27
N MET A 147 -36.15 48.03 -26.78
CA MET A 147 -37.40 48.76 -27.01
C MET A 147 -37.61 49.09 -28.50
N ALA A 148 -36.58 49.55 -29.20
CA ALA A 148 -36.66 49.78 -30.64
C ALA A 148 -37.01 48.50 -31.41
N THR A 149 -36.46 47.36 -30.98
CA THR A 149 -36.73 46.02 -31.52
C THR A 149 -38.19 45.60 -31.31
N ILE A 150 -38.76 45.90 -30.13
CA ILE A 150 -40.17 45.65 -29.80
C ILE A 150 -41.09 46.55 -30.63
N GLN A 151 -40.74 47.81 -30.82
CA GLN A 151 -41.52 48.74 -31.64
C GLN A 151 -41.57 48.32 -33.12
N GLU A 152 -40.46 47.78 -33.66
CA GLU A 152 -40.41 47.19 -35.01
C GLU A 152 -41.38 45.99 -35.14
N LEU A 153 -41.63 45.26 -34.04
CA LEU A 153 -42.54 44.10 -34.02
C LEU A 153 -44.03 44.47 -33.82
N ILE A 154 -44.36 45.62 -33.21
CA ILE A 154 -45.75 45.98 -32.80
C ILE A 154 -46.41 47.04 -33.72
N THR A 155 -45.67 47.84 -34.49
CA THR A 155 -46.19 49.06 -35.14
C THR A 155 -46.94 48.90 -36.48
N LYS A 156 -47.42 47.72 -36.85
CA LYS A 156 -48.09 47.50 -38.16
C LYS A 156 -49.56 47.05 -38.09
N GLU A 157 -50.37 47.61 -37.19
CA GLU A 157 -51.84 47.44 -37.23
C GLU A 157 -52.65 48.74 -37.07
N VAL A 158 -53.70 48.84 -37.92
CA VAL A 158 -54.92 49.70 -37.94
C VAL A 158 -54.93 51.02 -38.77
N PRO A 159 -55.73 51.09 -39.86
CA PRO A 159 -56.24 52.32 -40.46
C PRO A 159 -57.67 52.63 -40.00
N THR A 160 -57.93 53.82 -39.43
CA THR A 160 -59.30 54.33 -39.22
C THR A 160 -59.44 55.74 -39.76
N ALA A 161 -60.40 55.87 -40.67
CA ALA A 161 -60.71 57.06 -41.44
C ALA A 161 -61.30 58.19 -40.58
N THR A 162 -60.92 59.40 -40.99
CA THR A 162 -61.40 60.73 -40.58
C THR A 162 -62.86 60.99 -40.92
N GLY A 163 -63.52 61.91 -40.19
CA GLY A 163 -64.74 62.53 -40.71
C GLY A 163 -65.48 63.45 -39.74
N ASP A 164 -65.00 64.71 -39.61
CA ASP A 164 -65.77 65.83 -39.09
C ASP A 164 -66.96 66.14 -40.02
N GLY A 165 -68.19 65.91 -39.56
CA GLY A 165 -69.42 66.12 -40.35
C GLY A 165 -70.65 66.48 -39.50
N TYR A 166 -70.45 67.12 -38.35
CA TYR A 166 -71.53 67.29 -37.35
C TYR A 166 -72.59 68.35 -37.72
N ALA A 167 -72.37 69.19 -38.73
CA ALA A 167 -73.30 70.28 -39.09
C ALA A 167 -74.21 69.99 -40.30
N ASP A 168 -73.88 69.00 -41.14
CA ASP A 168 -74.76 68.52 -42.23
C ASP A 168 -75.68 67.36 -41.76
N LEU A 169 -75.29 66.66 -40.70
CA LEU A 169 -76.07 65.58 -40.09
C LEU A 169 -77.45 66.07 -39.62
N GLU A 170 -77.55 67.27 -39.04
CA GLU A 170 -78.81 67.77 -38.47
C GLU A 170 -79.86 68.10 -39.55
N ARG A 171 -79.44 68.56 -40.74
CA ARG A 171 -80.37 68.77 -41.88
C ARG A 171 -80.77 67.45 -42.53
N GLN A 172 -79.84 66.50 -42.61
CA GLN A 172 -80.10 65.19 -43.20
C GLN A 172 -81.03 64.35 -42.31
N VAL A 173 -80.93 64.50 -40.98
CA VAL A 173 -81.85 63.85 -40.02
C VAL A 173 -83.29 64.31 -40.20
N ALA A 174 -83.54 65.60 -40.47
CA ALA A 174 -84.90 66.10 -40.69
C ALA A 174 -85.51 65.57 -42.01
N ALA A 175 -84.74 65.55 -43.10
CA ALA A 175 -85.18 64.98 -44.37
C ALA A 175 -85.44 63.46 -44.27
N LEU A 176 -84.56 62.74 -43.58
CA LEU A 176 -84.72 61.30 -43.33
C LEU A 176 -85.90 60.98 -42.41
N GLN A 177 -86.29 61.88 -41.51
CA GLN A 177 -87.48 61.70 -40.66
C GLN A 177 -88.79 61.80 -41.47
N GLU A 178 -88.83 62.68 -42.47
CA GLU A 178 -89.97 62.83 -43.38
C GLU A 178 -90.03 61.69 -44.41
N GLU A 179 -88.88 61.25 -44.92
CA GLU A 179 -88.79 60.05 -45.76
C GLU A 179 -89.19 58.79 -44.97
N ARG A 180 -88.77 58.68 -43.70
CA ARG A 180 -89.19 57.59 -42.80
C ARG A 180 -90.70 57.58 -42.60
N SER A 181 -91.36 58.73 -42.39
CA SER A 181 -92.81 58.77 -42.18
C SER A 181 -93.58 58.38 -43.45
N SER A 182 -93.09 58.79 -44.63
CA SER A 182 -93.62 58.36 -45.93
C SER A 182 -93.45 56.85 -46.15
N LEU A 183 -92.24 56.32 -45.91
CA LEU A 183 -91.95 54.89 -46.06
C LEU A 183 -92.71 54.03 -45.05
N LEU A 184 -93.03 54.55 -43.86
CA LEU A 184 -93.89 53.86 -42.90
C LEU A 184 -95.34 53.79 -43.38
N ALA A 185 -95.87 54.84 -44.00
CA ALA A 185 -97.20 54.82 -44.59
C ALA A 185 -97.29 53.87 -45.80
N GLU A 186 -96.25 53.85 -46.64
CA GLU A 186 -96.16 52.90 -47.74
C GLU A 186 -96.00 51.45 -47.25
N ASN A 187 -95.23 51.22 -46.19
CA ASN A 187 -95.14 49.91 -45.53
C ASN A 187 -96.49 49.44 -45.00
N GLN A 188 -97.27 50.33 -44.39
CA GLN A 188 -98.62 50.00 -43.92
C GLN A 188 -99.54 49.59 -45.07
N GLN A 189 -99.48 50.29 -46.21
CA GLN A 189 -100.22 49.88 -47.41
C GLN A 189 -99.73 48.55 -48.00
N LEU A 190 -98.42 48.30 -48.00
CA LEU A 190 -97.86 47.03 -48.48
C LEU A 190 -98.23 45.87 -47.55
N LEU A 191 -98.25 46.08 -46.24
CA LEU A 191 -98.72 45.10 -45.25
C LEU A 191 -100.20 44.79 -45.43
N GLU A 192 -101.05 45.80 -45.69
CA GLU A 192 -102.47 45.57 -45.99
C GLU A 192 -102.66 44.77 -47.28
N ARG A 193 -101.83 45.01 -48.31
CA ARG A 193 -101.85 44.23 -49.57
C ARG A 193 -101.32 42.80 -49.40
N LEU A 194 -100.32 42.60 -48.54
CA LEU A 194 -99.78 41.28 -48.21
C LEU A 194 -100.83 40.46 -47.45
N ASN A 195 -101.48 41.05 -46.45
CA ASN A 195 -102.51 40.40 -45.65
C ASN A 195 -103.76 40.03 -46.49
N GLN A 196 -104.08 40.85 -47.51
CA GLN A 196 -105.09 40.50 -48.52
C GLN A 196 -104.66 39.32 -49.41
N SER A 197 -103.36 39.19 -49.71
CA SER A 197 -102.80 38.06 -50.47
C SER A 197 -102.77 36.76 -49.65
N GLU A 198 -102.46 36.83 -48.36
CA GLU A 198 -102.45 35.69 -47.43
C GLU A 198 -103.86 35.11 -47.21
N SER A 199 -104.91 35.95 -47.29
CA SER A 199 -106.30 35.47 -47.19
C SER A 199 -106.77 34.60 -48.36
N SER A 200 -105.96 34.48 -49.44
CA SER A 200 -106.23 33.67 -50.63
C SER A 200 -105.58 32.28 -50.61
N GLU A 201 -104.93 31.88 -49.51
CA GLU A 201 -104.12 30.65 -49.37
C GLU A 201 -104.90 29.40 -48.88
N LEU A 202 -105.95 28.97 -49.60
CA LEU A 202 -106.59 27.65 -49.35
C LEU A 202 -106.38 26.64 -50.48
N THR A 203 -105.45 26.90 -51.41
CA THR A 203 -105.02 25.92 -52.41
C THR A 203 -103.51 25.93 -52.55
N SER A 204 -102.85 24.87 -52.06
CA SER A 204 -101.39 24.69 -52.19
C SER A 204 -100.98 24.87 -53.65
N THR A 205 -100.19 25.90 -53.93
CA THR A 205 -99.69 26.11 -55.28
C THR A 205 -98.67 25.01 -55.63
N PRO A 206 -98.43 24.69 -56.92
CA PRO A 206 -97.37 23.75 -57.31
C PRO A 206 -95.97 24.18 -56.83
N LEU A 207 -95.77 25.47 -56.52
CA LEU A 207 -94.59 26.00 -55.86
C LEU A 207 -94.50 25.56 -54.39
N ASP A 208 -95.60 25.58 -53.63
CA ASP A 208 -95.63 25.10 -52.24
C ASP A 208 -95.20 23.64 -52.13
N ARG A 209 -95.71 22.77 -53.01
CA ARG A 209 -95.35 21.34 -53.01
C ARG A 209 -93.86 21.12 -53.30
N ARG A 210 -93.29 21.93 -54.21
CA ARG A 210 -91.86 21.90 -54.53
C ARG A 210 -91.02 22.39 -53.35
N CYS A 211 -91.46 23.47 -52.68
CA CYS A 211 -90.83 23.96 -51.47
C CYS A 211 -90.89 22.94 -50.33
N SER A 212 -92.03 22.29 -50.08
CA SER A 212 -92.14 21.24 -49.06
C SER A 212 -91.29 20.01 -49.37
N GLN A 213 -91.16 19.63 -50.64
CA GLN A 213 -90.30 18.52 -51.04
C GLN A 213 -88.82 18.85 -50.84
N LEU A 214 -88.39 20.07 -51.18
CA LEU A 214 -87.02 20.53 -50.92
C LEU A 214 -86.75 20.68 -49.42
N GLN A 215 -87.73 21.11 -48.62
CA GLN A 215 -87.63 21.16 -47.16
C GLN A 215 -87.39 19.77 -46.57
N LEU A 216 -88.18 18.75 -46.96
CA LEU A 216 -87.96 17.38 -46.49
C LEU A 216 -86.58 16.84 -46.91
N GLN A 217 -86.13 17.18 -48.11
CA GLN A 217 -84.81 16.77 -48.58
C GLN A 217 -83.67 17.45 -47.80
N VAL A 218 -83.85 18.73 -47.42
CA VAL A 218 -82.93 19.44 -46.53
C VAL A 218 -82.92 18.80 -45.14
N GLU A 219 -84.07 18.45 -44.58
CA GLU A 219 -84.18 17.76 -43.29
C GLU A 219 -83.48 16.39 -43.32
N GLN A 220 -83.69 15.58 -44.37
CA GLN A 220 -83.00 14.29 -44.53
C GLN A 220 -81.49 14.43 -44.62
N LEU A 221 -81.00 15.40 -45.41
CA LEU A 221 -79.57 15.69 -45.52
C LEU A 221 -78.99 16.22 -44.20
N GLN A 222 -79.76 16.98 -43.44
CA GLN A 222 -79.36 17.43 -42.10
C GLN A 222 -79.25 16.24 -41.13
N GLU A 223 -80.22 15.33 -41.10
CA GLU A 223 -80.16 14.12 -40.28
C GLU A 223 -78.96 13.22 -40.64
N GLU A 224 -78.70 13.03 -41.94
CA GLU A 224 -77.53 12.29 -42.41
C GLU A 224 -76.23 12.98 -42.01
N MET A 225 -76.16 14.31 -42.12
CA MET A 225 -75.03 15.11 -41.66
C MET A 225 -74.78 14.91 -40.17
N TYR A 226 -75.80 15.04 -39.32
CA TYR A 226 -75.66 14.81 -37.88
C TYR A 226 -75.21 13.38 -37.55
N ARG A 227 -75.72 12.39 -38.27
CA ARG A 227 -75.31 10.99 -38.10
C ARG A 227 -73.85 10.78 -38.50
N LEU A 228 -73.42 11.36 -39.62
CA LEU A 228 -72.03 11.29 -40.07
C LEU A 228 -71.11 12.01 -39.10
N GLU A 229 -71.49 13.18 -38.59
CA GLU A 229 -70.76 13.92 -37.56
C GLU A 229 -70.60 13.10 -36.27
N ALA A 230 -71.66 12.45 -35.80
CA ALA A 230 -71.60 11.57 -34.63
C ALA A 230 -70.62 10.39 -34.83
N THR A 231 -70.71 9.69 -35.97
CA THR A 231 -69.79 8.57 -36.27
C THR A 231 -68.34 9.02 -36.47
N LYS A 232 -68.12 10.20 -37.07
CA LYS A 232 -66.80 10.83 -37.19
C LYS A 232 -66.22 11.12 -35.81
N GLU A 233 -67.02 11.67 -34.90
CA GLU A 233 -66.58 11.97 -33.54
C GLU A 233 -66.29 10.70 -32.73
N GLU A 234 -67.11 9.66 -32.85
CA GLU A 234 -66.84 8.34 -32.24
C GLU A 234 -65.52 7.73 -32.73
N LEU A 235 -65.24 7.81 -34.03
CA LEU A 235 -63.98 7.32 -34.61
C LEU A 235 -62.80 8.18 -34.18
N ARG A 236 -62.97 9.50 -34.05
CA ARG A 236 -61.95 10.40 -33.50
C ARG A 236 -61.57 9.99 -32.09
N VAL A 237 -62.55 9.78 -31.21
CA VAL A 237 -62.32 9.34 -29.82
C VAL A 237 -61.65 7.96 -29.76
N LYS A 238 -62.04 7.01 -30.62
CA LYS A 238 -61.37 5.70 -30.72
C LYS A 238 -59.92 5.83 -31.18
N GLY A 239 -59.66 6.68 -32.18
CA GLY A 239 -58.31 6.97 -32.66
C GLY A 239 -57.43 7.56 -31.55
N GLU A 240 -57.95 8.54 -30.81
CA GLU A 240 -57.21 9.11 -29.66
C GLU A 240 -56.95 8.09 -28.55
N ARG A 241 -57.90 7.18 -28.28
CA ARG A 241 -57.70 6.12 -27.29
C ARG A 241 -56.59 5.16 -27.72
N GLN A 242 -56.59 4.72 -28.98
CA GLN A 242 -55.55 3.86 -29.52
C GLN A 242 -54.19 4.56 -29.55
N GLU A 243 -54.16 5.86 -29.84
CA GLU A 243 -52.92 6.65 -29.80
C GLU A 243 -52.36 6.71 -28.37
N ARG A 244 -53.22 6.93 -27.36
CA ARG A 244 -52.83 6.89 -25.93
C ARG A 244 -52.29 5.51 -25.54
N GLU A 245 -52.98 4.44 -25.91
CA GLU A 245 -52.54 3.05 -25.64
C GLU A 245 -51.21 2.75 -26.35
N ARG A 246 -51.00 3.24 -27.58
CA ARG A 246 -49.73 3.09 -28.31
C ARG A 246 -48.59 3.81 -27.61
N VAL A 247 -48.82 5.04 -27.13
CA VAL A 247 -47.82 5.81 -26.38
C VAL A 247 -47.48 5.13 -25.06
N GLU A 248 -48.48 4.66 -24.31
CA GLU A 248 -48.27 3.93 -23.05
C GLU A 248 -47.46 2.65 -23.27
N LEU A 249 -47.78 1.87 -24.31
CA LEU A 249 -47.02 0.68 -24.66
C LEU A 249 -45.60 1.02 -25.13
N SER A 250 -45.41 2.13 -25.86
CA SER A 250 -44.08 2.59 -26.27
C SER A 250 -43.20 2.93 -25.07
N LEU A 251 -43.74 3.68 -24.10
CA LEU A 251 -43.06 4.01 -22.85
C LEU A 251 -42.73 2.74 -22.06
N ARG A 252 -43.67 1.78 -21.98
CA ARG A 252 -43.43 0.48 -21.33
C ARG A 252 -42.29 -0.30 -21.98
N LEU A 253 -42.18 -0.25 -23.31
CA LEU A 253 -41.10 -0.91 -24.05
C LEU A 253 -39.75 -0.23 -23.80
N GLU A 254 -39.72 1.10 -23.72
CA GLU A 254 -38.52 1.88 -23.37
C GLU A 254 -38.05 1.55 -21.95
N GLU A 255 -38.94 1.56 -20.95
CA GLU A 255 -38.61 1.16 -19.57
C GLU A 255 -38.05 -0.27 -19.48
N LEU A 256 -38.63 -1.20 -20.25
CA LEU A 256 -38.14 -2.59 -20.29
C LEU A 256 -36.77 -2.69 -20.99
N ALA A 257 -36.52 -1.86 -22.00
CA ALA A 257 -35.24 -1.79 -22.68
C ALA A 257 -34.14 -1.23 -21.76
N GLU A 258 -34.45 -0.18 -20.99
CA GLU A 258 -33.53 0.39 -19.99
C GLU A 258 -33.17 -0.65 -18.92
N ARG A 259 -34.16 -1.34 -18.34
CA ARG A 259 -33.92 -2.42 -17.36
C ARG A 259 -33.10 -3.57 -17.94
N ALA A 260 -33.31 -3.90 -19.21
CA ALA A 260 -32.51 -4.93 -19.89
C ALA A 260 -31.05 -4.47 -20.06
N ALA A 261 -30.81 -3.21 -20.41
CA ALA A 261 -29.47 -2.62 -20.51
C ALA A 261 -28.77 -2.58 -19.15
N GLU A 262 -29.47 -2.19 -18.08
CA GLU A 262 -28.96 -2.23 -16.70
C GLU A 262 -28.57 -3.65 -16.29
N THR A 263 -29.45 -4.64 -16.56
CA THR A 263 -29.18 -6.05 -16.27
C THR A 263 -27.94 -6.55 -17.03
N GLN A 264 -27.74 -6.08 -18.26
CA GLN A 264 -26.56 -6.41 -19.04
C GLN A 264 -25.28 -5.77 -18.48
N SER A 265 -25.33 -4.49 -18.11
CA SER A 265 -24.20 -3.80 -17.46
C SER A 265 -23.80 -4.50 -16.15
N LEU A 266 -24.77 -4.83 -15.30
CA LEU A 266 -24.53 -5.56 -14.05
C LEU A 266 -23.94 -6.95 -14.29
N ARG A 267 -24.31 -7.60 -15.40
CA ARG A 267 -23.74 -8.89 -15.79
C ARG A 267 -22.28 -8.75 -16.22
N ASP A 268 -21.95 -7.72 -16.99
CA ASP A 268 -20.58 -7.42 -17.40
C ASP A 268 -19.70 -7.10 -16.17
N GLU A 269 -20.23 -6.32 -15.21
CA GLU A 269 -19.57 -6.06 -13.92
C GLU A 269 -19.35 -7.34 -13.11
N LEU A 270 -20.34 -8.23 -13.05
CA LEU A 270 -20.19 -9.54 -12.39
C LEU A 270 -19.12 -10.41 -13.06
N ASP A 271 -18.99 -10.36 -14.38
CA ASP A 271 -17.95 -11.11 -15.09
C ASP A 271 -16.55 -10.53 -14.85
N VAL A 272 -16.42 -9.20 -14.73
CA VAL A 272 -15.17 -8.56 -14.27
C VAL A 272 -14.83 -9.00 -12.84
N LEU A 273 -15.80 -8.98 -11.93
CA LEU A 273 -15.61 -9.41 -10.54
C LEU A 273 -15.26 -10.91 -10.44
N ARG A 274 -15.79 -11.75 -11.31
CA ARG A 274 -15.40 -13.17 -11.41
C ARG A 274 -13.95 -13.32 -11.84
N HIS A 275 -13.51 -12.56 -12.85
CA HIS A 275 -12.12 -12.60 -13.28
C HIS A 275 -11.16 -12.12 -12.18
N THR A 276 -11.52 -11.07 -11.43
CA THR A 276 -10.70 -10.61 -10.29
C THR A 276 -10.69 -11.63 -9.15
N ALA A 277 -11.80 -12.30 -8.86
CA ALA A 277 -11.86 -13.40 -7.90
C ALA A 277 -10.99 -14.59 -8.33
N ASP A 278 -11.01 -14.98 -9.60
CA ASP A 278 -10.12 -16.03 -10.12
C ASP A 278 -8.64 -15.65 -10.01
N LYS A 279 -8.31 -14.37 -10.24
CA LYS A 279 -6.94 -13.86 -10.03
C LYS A 279 -6.55 -13.94 -8.55
N ALA A 280 -7.46 -13.59 -7.63
CA ALA A 280 -7.24 -13.71 -6.19
C ALA A 280 -7.01 -15.18 -5.79
N ASN A 281 -7.84 -16.11 -6.25
CA ASN A 281 -7.69 -17.55 -6.01
C ASN A 281 -6.33 -18.09 -6.50
N ARG A 282 -5.84 -17.63 -7.66
CA ARG A 282 -4.51 -17.98 -8.16
C ARG A 282 -3.41 -17.46 -7.23
N LEU A 283 -3.53 -16.23 -6.75
CA LEU A 283 -2.56 -15.66 -5.80
C LEU A 283 -2.60 -16.42 -4.46
N GLU A 284 -3.77 -16.76 -3.95
CA GLU A 284 -3.92 -17.59 -2.74
C GLU A 284 -3.23 -18.96 -2.91
N ALA A 285 -3.43 -19.63 -4.05
CA ALA A 285 -2.75 -20.89 -4.34
C ALA A 285 -1.20 -20.73 -4.36
N THR A 286 -0.68 -19.60 -4.84
CA THR A 286 0.76 -19.32 -4.77
C THR A 286 1.24 -19.08 -3.35
N VAL A 287 0.46 -18.38 -2.53
CA VAL A 287 0.76 -18.15 -1.10
C VAL A 287 0.76 -19.47 -0.34
N ASP A 288 -0.20 -20.35 -0.58
CA ASP A 288 -0.22 -21.68 0.03
C ASP A 288 0.98 -22.54 -0.41
N GLY A 289 1.40 -22.40 -1.67
CA GLY A 289 2.66 -22.99 -2.15
C GLY A 289 3.88 -22.48 -1.37
N TYR A 290 3.95 -21.18 -1.10
CA TYR A 290 5.03 -20.61 -0.27
C TYR A 290 4.95 -21.05 1.20
N ARG A 291 3.75 -21.19 1.77
CA ARG A 291 3.56 -21.71 3.14
C ARG A 291 4.11 -23.13 3.29
N ARG A 292 3.78 -24.03 2.36
CA ARG A 292 4.32 -25.41 2.36
C ARG A 292 5.85 -25.42 2.28
N ARG A 293 6.44 -24.58 1.42
CA ARG A 293 7.91 -24.44 1.34
C ARG A 293 8.52 -23.94 2.65
N LEU A 294 7.85 -23.03 3.36
CA LEU A 294 8.31 -22.56 4.67
C LEU A 294 8.22 -23.66 5.73
N GLU A 295 7.18 -24.50 5.69
CA GLU A 295 7.05 -25.68 6.55
C GLU A 295 8.19 -26.68 6.29
N GLU A 296 8.48 -26.98 5.02
CA GLU A 296 9.61 -27.83 4.59
C GLU A 296 10.95 -27.26 5.07
N LEU A 297 11.19 -25.96 4.90
CA LEU A 297 12.39 -25.29 5.43
C LEU A 297 12.44 -25.35 6.96
N GLY A 298 11.30 -25.25 7.63
CA GLY A 298 11.19 -25.42 9.08
C GLY A 298 11.55 -26.84 9.52
N GLU A 299 11.13 -27.86 8.78
CA GLU A 299 11.49 -29.25 9.05
C GLU A 299 12.97 -29.53 8.78
N LEU A 300 13.51 -29.04 7.67
CA LEU A 300 14.95 -29.13 7.38
C LEU A 300 15.79 -28.46 8.48
N ARG A 301 15.38 -27.29 8.98
CA ARG A 301 16.05 -26.64 10.12
C ARG A 301 16.04 -27.49 11.38
N ARG A 302 14.94 -28.19 11.68
CA ARG A 302 14.88 -29.13 12.82
C ARG A 302 15.79 -30.34 12.58
N GLN A 303 15.83 -30.86 11.36
CA GLN A 303 16.74 -31.96 11.00
C GLN A 303 18.21 -31.55 11.16
N VAL A 304 18.58 -30.34 10.73
CA VAL A 304 19.94 -29.80 10.92
C VAL A 304 20.29 -29.72 12.40
N ARG A 305 19.42 -29.15 13.24
CA ARG A 305 19.65 -29.10 14.71
C ARG A 305 19.85 -30.48 15.33
N LEU A 306 19.03 -31.46 14.93
CA LEU A 306 19.17 -32.83 15.41
C LEU A 306 20.51 -33.46 14.97
N LEU A 307 21.00 -33.13 13.76
CA LEU A 307 22.31 -33.58 13.30
C LEU A 307 23.44 -32.92 14.06
N GLU A 308 23.35 -31.61 14.32
CA GLU A 308 24.31 -30.85 15.14
C GLU A 308 24.38 -31.40 16.57
N GLU A 309 23.23 -31.69 17.21
CA GLU A 309 23.17 -32.32 18.53
C GLU A 309 23.86 -33.69 18.53
N ARG A 310 23.59 -34.53 17.52
CA ARG A 310 24.23 -35.85 17.37
C ARG A 310 25.72 -35.74 17.04
N GLU A 311 26.16 -34.70 16.35
CA GLU A 311 27.58 -34.44 16.09
C GLU A 311 28.29 -34.05 17.39
N ALA A 312 27.72 -33.14 18.16
CA ALA A 312 28.24 -32.76 19.47
C ALA A 312 28.30 -33.94 20.45
N GLU A 313 27.31 -34.84 20.43
CA GLU A 313 27.35 -36.09 21.21
C GLU A 313 28.50 -37.00 20.78
N ARG A 314 28.73 -37.16 19.47
CA ARG A 314 29.86 -37.95 18.96
C ARG A 314 31.19 -37.33 19.33
N GLU A 315 31.31 -36.01 19.29
CA GLU A 315 32.52 -35.30 19.73
C GLU A 315 32.81 -35.54 21.22
N LYS A 316 31.79 -35.46 22.09
CA LYS A 316 31.91 -35.79 23.51
C LYS A 316 32.37 -37.23 23.73
N GLN A 317 31.79 -38.18 22.98
CA GLN A 317 32.20 -39.59 23.03
C GLN A 317 33.66 -39.77 22.57
N ALA A 318 34.06 -39.09 21.49
CA ALA A 318 35.44 -39.13 21.00
C ALA A 318 36.44 -38.51 22.00
N GLN A 319 36.07 -37.42 22.66
CA GLN A 319 36.86 -36.81 23.73
C GLN A 319 37.03 -37.77 24.91
N ALA A 320 35.94 -38.39 25.38
CA ALA A 320 35.98 -39.37 26.46
C ALA A 320 36.88 -40.58 26.13
N ALA A 321 36.73 -41.14 24.93
CA ALA A 321 37.60 -42.21 24.45
C ALA A 321 39.07 -41.75 24.35
N GLY A 322 39.33 -40.52 23.91
CA GLY A 322 40.66 -39.91 23.89
C GLY A 322 41.28 -39.81 25.28
N ASP A 323 40.50 -39.42 26.29
CA ASP A 323 40.96 -39.36 27.68
C ASP A 323 41.22 -40.75 28.29
N GLU A 324 40.41 -41.75 27.94
CA GLU A 324 40.68 -43.14 28.30
C GLU A 324 41.98 -43.65 27.68
N VAL A 325 42.25 -43.33 26.41
CA VAL A 325 43.52 -43.67 25.76
C VAL A 325 44.69 -42.96 26.46
N ARG A 326 44.56 -41.68 26.82
CA ARG A 326 45.61 -40.96 27.58
C ARG A 326 45.90 -41.63 28.92
N LYS A 327 44.86 -42.05 29.65
CA LYS A 327 45.00 -42.81 30.91
C LYS A 327 45.64 -44.19 30.68
N ALA A 328 45.27 -44.89 29.61
CA ALA A 328 45.87 -46.16 29.26
C ALA A 328 47.36 -45.99 28.89
N VAL A 329 47.71 -44.92 28.18
CA VAL A 329 49.10 -44.58 27.85
C VAL A 329 49.89 -44.26 29.12
N SER A 330 49.36 -43.45 30.05
CA SER A 330 50.05 -43.18 31.32
C SER A 330 50.18 -44.41 32.21
N ALA A 331 49.17 -45.27 32.27
CA ALA A 331 49.25 -46.57 32.95
C ALA A 331 50.27 -47.50 32.28
N ARG A 332 50.40 -47.45 30.95
CA ARG A 332 51.41 -48.22 30.21
C ARG A 332 52.81 -47.70 30.49
N THR A 333 53.03 -46.38 30.52
CA THR A 333 54.35 -45.83 30.81
C THR A 333 54.80 -46.19 32.22
N THR A 334 53.91 -46.15 33.22
CA THR A 334 54.21 -46.61 34.59
C THR A 334 54.43 -48.12 34.66
N ALA A 335 53.67 -48.92 33.92
CA ALA A 335 53.94 -50.36 33.82
C ALA A 335 55.30 -50.64 33.18
N ASP A 336 55.70 -49.88 32.16
CA ASP A 336 57.00 -50.02 31.50
C ASP A 336 58.16 -49.57 32.41
N THR A 337 57.98 -48.55 33.26
CA THR A 337 58.99 -48.21 34.29
C THR A 337 59.13 -49.32 35.31
N LEU A 338 58.03 -49.85 35.85
CA LEU A 338 58.05 -50.96 36.80
C LEU A 338 58.67 -52.24 36.19
N ARG A 339 58.45 -52.51 34.89
CA ARG A 339 59.12 -53.62 34.18
C ARG A 339 60.63 -53.42 34.10
N ARG A 340 61.10 -52.20 33.83
CA ARG A 340 62.56 -51.90 33.82
C ARG A 340 63.15 -52.09 35.21
N GLU A 341 62.51 -51.58 36.24
CA GLU A 341 62.94 -51.78 37.63
C GLU A 341 63.00 -53.27 37.99
N LEU A 342 61.99 -54.06 37.60
CA LEU A 342 62.01 -55.52 37.81
C LEU A 342 63.19 -56.19 37.09
N LEU A 343 63.48 -55.80 35.84
CA LEU A 343 64.63 -56.32 35.10
C LEU A 343 65.95 -55.95 35.78
N GLU A 344 66.12 -54.70 36.25
CA GLU A 344 67.30 -54.31 37.03
C GLU A 344 67.46 -55.12 38.31
N TRP A 345 66.36 -55.39 39.03
CA TRP A 345 66.39 -56.24 40.22
C TRP A 345 66.72 -57.69 39.89
N GLN A 346 66.22 -58.21 38.77
CA GLN A 346 66.57 -59.55 38.28
C GLN A 346 68.06 -59.64 37.92
N GLU A 347 68.61 -58.63 37.23
CA GLU A 347 70.04 -58.54 36.91
C GLU A 347 70.88 -58.46 38.17
N ARG A 348 70.53 -57.59 39.13
CA ARG A 348 71.20 -57.51 40.44
C ARG A 348 71.11 -58.83 41.21
N GLY A 349 69.96 -59.51 41.15
CA GLY A 349 69.77 -60.83 41.74
C GLY A 349 70.74 -61.85 41.13
N ALA A 350 70.81 -61.92 39.80
CA ALA A 350 71.75 -62.80 39.09
C ALA A 350 73.22 -62.45 39.39
N GLU A 351 73.58 -61.17 39.48
CA GLU A 351 74.91 -60.73 39.90
C GLU A 351 75.27 -61.21 41.31
N LEU A 352 74.33 -61.08 42.26
CA LEU A 352 74.52 -61.55 43.63
C LEU A 352 74.61 -63.08 43.71
N GLU A 353 73.83 -63.81 42.91
CA GLU A 353 73.92 -65.27 42.80
C GLU A 353 75.29 -65.70 42.26
N VAL A 354 75.81 -65.02 41.23
CA VAL A 354 77.18 -65.28 40.73
C VAL A 354 78.23 -64.98 41.79
N ARG A 355 78.11 -63.86 42.53
CA ARG A 355 79.02 -63.53 43.64
C ARG A 355 78.96 -64.58 44.76
N LEU A 356 77.76 -65.07 45.09
CA LEU A 356 77.57 -66.14 46.05
C LEU A 356 78.27 -67.42 45.58
N GLN A 357 78.05 -67.84 44.33
CA GLN A 357 78.72 -69.00 43.72
C GLN A 357 80.25 -68.85 43.74
N GLN A 358 80.78 -67.67 43.42
CA GLN A 358 82.22 -67.38 43.51
C GLN A 358 82.74 -67.47 44.94
N ALA A 359 82.02 -66.94 45.92
CA ALA A 359 82.38 -67.02 47.34
C ALA A 359 82.34 -68.47 47.86
N GLU A 360 81.33 -69.26 47.47
CA GLU A 360 81.23 -70.68 47.79
C GLU A 360 82.40 -71.48 47.19
N GLN A 361 82.78 -71.20 45.94
CA GLN A 361 83.95 -71.81 45.31
C GLN A 361 85.24 -71.46 46.07
N LYS A 362 85.44 -70.18 46.43
CA LYS A 362 86.59 -69.75 47.26
C LYS A 362 86.61 -70.50 48.59
N LEU A 363 85.47 -70.60 49.27
CA LEU A 363 85.37 -71.32 50.55
C LEU A 363 85.68 -72.82 50.40
N LYS A 364 85.28 -73.45 49.29
CA LYS A 364 85.66 -74.84 48.97
C LYS A 364 87.17 -74.98 48.79
N VAL A 365 87.81 -74.08 48.03
CA VAL A 365 89.27 -74.09 47.83
C VAL A 365 90.01 -73.89 49.16
N GLU A 366 89.62 -72.90 49.94
CA GLU A 366 90.18 -72.65 51.28
C GLU A 366 89.97 -73.86 52.22
N ALA A 367 88.82 -74.54 52.13
CA ALA A 367 88.57 -75.77 52.89
C ALA A 367 89.45 -76.94 52.43
N GLU A 368 89.71 -77.10 51.13
CA GLU A 368 90.66 -78.08 50.61
C GLU A 368 92.09 -77.76 51.03
N GLN A 369 92.50 -76.49 50.97
CA GLN A 369 93.79 -76.02 51.48
C GLN A 369 93.94 -76.27 52.99
N ARG A 370 92.90 -76.01 53.78
CA ARG A 370 92.88 -76.39 55.20
C ARG A 370 93.07 -77.89 55.38
N LYS A 371 92.38 -78.73 54.60
CA LYS A 371 92.54 -80.19 54.67
C LYS A 371 93.97 -80.63 54.29
N THR A 372 94.63 -79.99 53.31
CA THR A 372 96.02 -80.30 52.97
C THR A 372 96.97 -79.87 54.07
N LEU A 373 96.80 -78.66 54.61
CA LEU A 373 97.58 -78.16 55.74
C LEU A 373 97.37 -78.99 57.01
N GLU A 374 96.16 -79.48 57.25
CA GLU A 374 95.86 -80.43 58.34
C GLU A 374 96.63 -81.74 58.16
N LYS A 375 96.64 -82.31 56.95
CA LYS A 375 97.43 -83.51 56.64
C LYS A 375 98.93 -83.27 56.81
N GLU A 376 99.43 -82.11 56.38
CA GLU A 376 100.84 -81.73 56.57
C GLU A 376 101.17 -81.52 58.05
N LYS A 377 100.30 -80.83 58.79
CA LYS A 377 100.41 -80.70 60.25
C LYS A 377 100.42 -82.06 60.93
N GLU A 378 99.56 -82.99 60.53
CA GLU A 378 99.57 -84.36 61.06
C GLU A 378 100.87 -85.10 60.72
N ARG A 379 101.41 -84.94 59.51
CA ARG A 379 102.73 -85.48 59.13
C ARG A 379 103.84 -84.90 59.99
N LEU A 380 103.89 -83.57 60.13
CA LEU A 380 104.87 -82.88 60.97
C LEU A 380 104.72 -83.24 62.45
N LEU A 381 103.49 -83.45 62.93
CA LEU A 381 103.25 -83.95 64.28
C LEU A 381 103.80 -85.37 64.44
N LYS A 382 103.56 -86.27 63.48
CA LYS A 382 104.13 -87.63 63.47
C LYS A 382 105.66 -87.59 63.43
N GLU A 383 106.25 -86.77 62.57
CA GLU A 383 107.71 -86.55 62.51
C GLU A 383 108.24 -86.01 63.84
N ARG A 384 107.57 -85.01 64.43
CA ARG A 384 107.90 -84.50 65.76
C ARG A 384 107.76 -85.58 66.84
N HIS A 385 106.75 -86.43 66.78
CA HIS A 385 106.58 -87.54 67.72
C HIS A 385 107.71 -88.56 67.57
N LEU A 386 108.07 -88.95 66.35
CA LEU A 386 109.22 -89.81 66.07
C LEU A 386 110.54 -89.18 66.53
N LEU A 387 110.74 -87.89 66.27
CA LEU A 387 111.91 -87.16 66.75
C LEU A 387 111.94 -87.03 68.26
N LYS A 388 110.78 -86.88 68.91
CA LYS A 388 110.67 -86.93 70.37
C LYS A 388 110.97 -88.32 70.90
N GLU A 389 110.46 -89.38 70.28
CA GLU A 389 110.78 -90.76 70.64
C GLU A 389 112.29 -91.01 70.51
N LEU A 390 112.90 -90.63 69.39
CA LEU A 390 114.35 -90.68 69.21
C LEU A 390 115.11 -89.80 70.21
N ALA A 391 114.60 -88.61 70.52
CA ALA A 391 115.21 -87.70 71.50
C ALA A 391 115.02 -88.20 72.94
N ASP A 392 113.92 -88.88 73.25
CA ASP A 392 113.63 -89.50 74.53
C ASP A 392 114.41 -90.81 74.67
N ASP A 393 114.64 -91.57 73.60
CA ASP A 393 115.60 -92.68 73.53
C ASP A 393 117.02 -92.18 73.77
N LEU A 394 117.40 -91.07 73.13
CA LEU A 394 118.67 -90.38 73.38
C LEU A 394 118.73 -89.83 74.81
N ARG A 395 117.64 -89.30 75.37
CA ARG A 395 117.57 -88.86 76.77
C ARG A 395 117.57 -90.04 77.73
N CYS A 396 117.04 -91.21 77.39
CA CYS A 396 117.19 -92.43 78.18
C CYS A 396 118.63 -92.94 78.12
N SER A 397 119.32 -92.76 76.99
CA SER A 397 120.77 -93.01 76.89
C SER A 397 121.62 -91.95 77.62
N LEU A 398 121.17 -90.69 77.70
CA LEU A 398 121.81 -89.58 78.42
C LEU A 398 121.41 -89.51 79.90
N ALA A 399 120.29 -90.09 80.33
CA ALA A 399 119.88 -90.19 81.73
C ALA A 399 120.67 -91.26 82.50
N GLN A 400 121.44 -92.10 81.79
CA GLN A 400 122.55 -92.86 82.38
C GLN A 400 123.84 -92.04 82.54
N GLN A 401 123.90 -90.79 82.06
CA GLN A 401 125.02 -89.86 82.20
C GLN A 401 124.58 -88.47 82.69
N ARG A 402 124.30 -88.37 83.99
CA ARG A 402 124.46 -87.14 84.81
C ARG A 402 123.52 -85.94 84.51
N THR A 403 122.57 -85.64 85.41
CA THR A 403 122.65 -84.68 86.54
C THR A 403 122.73 -83.18 86.18
N LEU A 404 121.65 -82.46 86.58
CA LEU A 404 121.56 -81.07 87.09
C LEU A 404 121.23 -79.89 86.13
N ASP A 405 119.94 -79.50 86.20
CA ASP A 405 119.20 -78.22 86.05
C ASP A 405 119.90 -76.90 86.53
N PRO A 406 119.27 -75.68 86.46
CA PRO A 406 118.50 -74.98 85.39
C PRO A 406 118.70 -73.42 85.38
N SER A 407 117.80 -72.70 84.64
CA SER A 407 117.30 -71.28 84.83
C SER A 407 117.95 -70.15 83.98
N SER A 408 117.31 -69.07 83.49
CA SER A 408 115.99 -68.42 83.68
C SER A 408 115.69 -67.26 82.67
N SER A 409 114.38 -66.97 82.44
CA SER A 409 113.65 -65.67 82.23
C SER A 409 114.04 -64.64 81.13
N ALA A 410 113.26 -63.60 80.72
CA ALA A 410 111.84 -63.24 80.54
C ALA A 410 111.76 -61.72 80.15
N GLY A 411 110.67 -61.27 79.48
CA GLY A 411 110.16 -59.87 79.41
C GLY A 411 110.35 -59.14 78.05
N SER A 412 109.60 -58.10 77.60
CA SER A 412 108.27 -57.47 77.86
C SER A 412 108.21 -56.09 77.10
N HIS A 413 107.03 -55.42 77.04
CA HIS A 413 106.76 -53.94 77.05
C HIS A 413 106.02 -53.18 75.89
N GLU A 414 105.41 -52.03 76.28
CA GLU A 414 104.19 -51.30 75.79
C GLU A 414 104.36 -49.79 75.35
N HIS A 415 103.26 -49.18 74.81
CA HIS A 415 102.62 -47.80 74.92
C HIS A 415 103.20 -46.43 74.38
N SER A 416 102.31 -45.50 73.90
CA SER A 416 102.07 -44.07 74.35
C SER A 416 101.25 -43.12 73.36
N LEU A 417 100.82 -41.90 73.80
CA LEU A 417 99.71 -40.96 73.38
C LEU A 417 100.08 -39.50 72.89
N ASP A 418 99.05 -38.76 72.37
CA ASP A 418 98.65 -37.30 72.53
C ASP A 418 98.80 -36.17 71.45
N SER A 419 97.70 -35.38 71.21
CA SER A 419 97.57 -33.87 71.28
C SER A 419 96.56 -33.18 70.30
N GLU A 420 95.60 -32.40 70.84
CA GLU A 420 94.72 -31.38 70.17
C GLU A 420 94.65 -30.09 71.03
N ALA A 421 94.92 -28.89 70.47
CA ALA A 421 94.39 -27.58 70.92
C ALA A 421 94.95 -26.38 70.08
N ASP A 422 94.32 -26.05 68.92
CA ASP A 422 94.30 -24.66 68.37
C ASP A 422 93.31 -24.42 67.18
N ASP A 423 92.55 -25.42 66.73
CA ASP A 423 91.72 -25.32 65.50
C ASP A 423 90.25 -24.88 65.70
N THR A 424 89.74 -24.84 66.94
CA THR A 424 88.30 -24.66 67.22
C THR A 424 87.82 -23.20 67.22
N LEU A 425 88.71 -22.21 67.35
CA LEU A 425 88.34 -20.79 67.33
C LEU A 425 88.34 -20.17 65.92
N ARG A 426 89.13 -20.70 64.98
CA ARG A 426 89.15 -20.25 63.59
C ARG A 426 87.93 -20.74 62.79
N GLN A 427 87.44 -21.95 63.08
CA GLN A 427 86.25 -22.51 62.43
C GLN A 427 84.95 -21.78 62.79
N LYS A 428 84.86 -21.14 63.97
CA LYS A 428 83.65 -20.39 64.38
C LYS A 428 83.54 -19.02 63.72
N LEU A 429 84.67 -18.36 63.40
CA LEU A 429 84.67 -17.06 62.73
C LEU A 429 84.30 -17.19 61.24
N VAL A 430 84.77 -18.25 60.56
CA VAL A 430 84.41 -18.55 59.17
C VAL A 430 82.92 -18.87 59.04
N ARG A 431 82.37 -19.67 59.97
CA ARG A 431 80.93 -20.00 59.97
C ARG A 431 80.03 -18.77 60.16
N PHE A 432 80.39 -17.81 61.02
CA PHE A 432 79.57 -16.59 61.19
C PHE A 432 79.66 -15.61 60.01
N VAL A 433 80.76 -15.63 59.24
CA VAL A 433 80.89 -14.85 58.00
C VAL A 433 80.10 -15.49 56.87
N GLU A 434 80.11 -16.82 56.77
CA GLU A 434 79.29 -17.60 55.82
C GLU A 434 77.79 -17.49 56.13
N GLU A 435 77.38 -17.53 57.41
CA GLU A 435 75.99 -17.30 57.82
C GLU A 435 75.50 -15.88 57.50
N ASN A 436 76.32 -14.85 57.72
CA ASN A 436 75.95 -13.48 57.34
C ASN A 436 75.88 -13.27 55.82
N SER A 437 76.69 -13.99 55.05
CA SER A 437 76.60 -14.00 53.59
C SER A 437 75.31 -14.67 53.11
N MET A 438 74.95 -15.81 53.70
CA MET A 438 73.74 -16.57 53.36
C MET A 438 72.44 -15.83 53.76
N LEU A 439 72.45 -15.09 54.88
CA LEU A 439 71.30 -14.29 55.30
C LEU A 439 71.08 -13.07 54.38
N LYS A 440 72.14 -12.42 53.90
CA LYS A 440 72.02 -11.34 52.91
C LYS A 440 71.53 -11.84 51.55
N ALA A 441 71.99 -13.02 51.11
CA ALA A 441 71.52 -13.66 49.88
C ALA A 441 70.04 -14.07 49.98
N ARG A 442 69.58 -14.60 51.14
CA ARG A 442 68.16 -14.87 51.38
C ARG A 442 67.30 -13.61 51.36
N GLN A 443 67.80 -12.51 51.90
CA GLN A 443 67.06 -11.25 51.94
C GLN A 443 66.95 -10.59 50.56
N THR A 444 67.95 -10.79 49.67
CA THR A 444 67.85 -10.40 48.26
C THR A 444 66.93 -11.34 47.48
N ASP A 445 67.01 -12.66 47.71
CA ASP A 445 66.11 -13.64 47.06
C ASP A 445 64.65 -13.43 47.46
N GLU A 446 64.37 -13.08 48.71
CA GLU A 446 63.01 -12.74 49.17
C GLU A 446 62.55 -11.41 48.56
N ARG A 447 63.42 -10.40 48.45
CA ARG A 447 63.09 -9.13 47.80
C ARG A 447 62.84 -9.31 46.31
N ASP A 448 63.62 -10.15 45.64
CA ASP A 448 63.47 -10.44 44.22
C ASP A 448 62.19 -11.25 43.97
N LYS A 449 61.86 -12.24 44.83
CA LYS A 449 60.57 -12.94 44.81
C LYS A 449 59.38 -12.00 45.02
N TRP A 450 59.47 -11.04 45.94
CA TRP A 450 58.41 -10.03 46.12
C TRP A 450 58.25 -9.13 44.88
N THR A 451 59.34 -8.72 44.22
CA THR A 451 59.25 -7.94 42.97
C THR A 451 58.79 -8.76 41.76
N GLU A 452 58.95 -10.08 41.80
CA GLU A 452 58.50 -11.00 40.76
C GLU A 452 57.04 -11.40 40.97
N GLU A 453 56.59 -11.55 42.22
CA GLU A 453 55.17 -11.68 42.59
C GLU A 453 54.38 -10.39 42.32
N GLU A 454 54.94 -9.19 42.55
CA GLU A 454 54.30 -7.91 42.20
C GLU A 454 54.16 -7.71 40.68
N LYS A 455 55.05 -8.32 39.87
CA LYS A 455 54.93 -8.37 38.40
C LYS A 455 54.04 -9.51 37.90
N LEU A 456 53.73 -10.50 38.75
CA LEU A 456 52.87 -11.64 38.47
C LEU A 456 51.45 -11.48 39.04
N VAL A 457 51.11 -10.30 39.55
CA VAL A 457 49.70 -9.85 39.68
C VAL A 457 49.29 -9.19 38.36
N ASP A 458 49.41 -9.93 37.26
CA ASP A 458 48.55 -9.68 36.11
C ASP A 458 47.17 -10.24 36.49
N VAL A 459 46.24 -9.33 36.77
CA VAL A 459 44.82 -9.65 36.93
C VAL A 459 44.40 -10.46 35.70
N PRO A 460 43.92 -11.72 35.83
CA PRO A 460 43.73 -12.64 34.70
C PRO A 460 42.75 -12.15 33.61
N ASP A 461 42.00 -11.09 33.86
CA ASP A 461 40.91 -10.64 33.00
C ASP A 461 41.27 -9.45 32.09
N PHE A 462 42.51 -8.93 32.13
CA PHE A 462 42.86 -7.71 31.35
C PHE A 462 42.70 -7.86 29.82
N PRO A 463 43.08 -9.00 29.18
CA PRO A 463 42.88 -9.18 27.73
C PRO A 463 41.41 -9.38 27.34
N GLU A 464 40.59 -9.96 28.23
CA GLU A 464 39.16 -10.16 28.03
C GLU A 464 38.38 -8.86 28.27
N LEU A 465 38.80 -8.08 29.26
CA LEU A 465 38.27 -6.75 29.53
C LEU A 465 38.61 -5.77 28.40
N GLU A 466 39.84 -5.79 27.85
CA GLU A 466 40.19 -4.98 26.68
C GLU A 466 39.40 -5.38 25.43
N ARG A 467 39.22 -6.69 25.20
CA ARG A 467 38.37 -7.19 24.09
C ARG A 467 36.91 -6.77 24.28
N SER A 468 36.40 -6.86 25.51
CA SER A 468 35.05 -6.43 25.89
C SER A 468 34.87 -4.91 25.75
N MET A 469 35.89 -4.11 26.11
CA MET A 469 35.87 -2.66 25.93
C MET A 469 35.91 -2.26 24.46
N ARG A 470 36.77 -2.87 23.64
CA ARG A 470 36.81 -2.62 22.18
C ARG A 470 35.51 -3.04 21.50
N TRP A 471 34.91 -4.15 21.94
CA TRP A 471 33.61 -4.60 21.46
C TRP A 471 32.47 -3.66 21.90
N ARG A 472 32.54 -3.10 23.11
CA ARG A 472 31.61 -2.07 23.59
C ARG A 472 31.74 -0.77 22.79
N GLU A 473 32.97 -0.30 22.54
CA GLU A 473 33.22 0.91 21.75
C GLU A 473 32.73 0.78 20.29
N THR A 474 32.92 -0.40 19.68
CA THR A 474 32.39 -0.69 18.34
C THR A 474 30.86 -0.69 18.33
N LEU A 475 30.23 -1.37 19.30
CA LEU A 475 28.77 -1.34 19.47
C LEU A 475 28.22 0.07 19.76
N GLU A 476 28.95 0.90 20.50
CA GLU A 476 28.58 2.30 20.77
C GLU A 476 28.71 3.19 19.53
N SER A 477 29.70 2.91 18.66
CA SER A 477 29.84 3.58 17.36
C SER A 477 28.71 3.19 16.41
N GLU A 478 28.44 1.89 16.27
CA GLU A 478 27.33 1.38 15.47
C GLU A 478 25.98 1.92 15.98
N ASN A 479 25.78 2.00 17.29
CA ASN A 479 24.58 2.59 17.88
C ASN A 479 24.45 4.09 17.60
N ARG A 480 25.56 4.84 17.55
CA ARG A 480 25.54 6.26 17.15
C ARG A 480 25.12 6.41 15.70
N GLU A 481 25.69 5.60 14.80
CA GLU A 481 25.35 5.60 13.37
C GLU A 481 23.88 5.23 13.14
N LEU A 482 23.38 4.19 13.83
CA LEU A 482 21.97 3.79 13.75
C LEU A 482 21.04 4.91 14.26
N ARG A 483 21.38 5.59 15.35
CA ARG A 483 20.60 6.73 15.85
C ARG A 483 20.60 7.90 14.88
N GLU A 484 21.71 8.17 14.21
CA GLU A 484 21.77 9.20 13.16
C GLU A 484 20.94 8.82 11.94
N ARG A 485 20.98 7.54 11.54
CA ARG A 485 20.16 7.02 10.44
C ARG A 485 18.66 7.11 10.74
N VAL A 486 18.25 6.81 11.97
CA VAL A 486 16.86 6.98 12.43
C VAL A 486 16.45 8.45 12.34
N ARG A 487 17.25 9.39 12.87
CA ARG A 487 16.94 10.82 12.77
C ARG A 487 16.87 11.33 11.33
N GLN A 488 17.62 10.71 10.41
CA GLN A 488 17.57 11.06 9.00
C GLN A 488 16.26 10.57 8.36
N LEU A 489 15.88 9.33 8.61
CA LEU A 489 14.62 8.76 8.12
C LEU A 489 13.40 9.49 8.70
N GLU A 490 13.44 9.87 9.97
CA GLU A 490 12.36 10.67 10.61
C GLU A 490 12.18 12.04 9.91
N ARG A 491 13.27 12.69 9.51
CA ARG A 491 13.22 13.94 8.73
C ARG A 491 12.66 13.72 7.31
N GLU A 492 13.08 12.65 6.65
CA GLU A 492 12.59 12.30 5.30
C GLU A 492 11.09 11.96 5.30
N ILE A 493 10.61 11.25 6.33
CA ILE A 493 9.18 10.99 6.54
C ILE A 493 8.42 12.29 6.79
N GLY A 494 8.95 13.21 7.60
CA GLY A 494 8.33 14.52 7.81
C GLY A 494 8.14 15.31 6.51
N VAL A 495 9.19 15.38 5.68
CA VAL A 495 9.15 16.07 4.38
C VAL A 495 8.19 15.38 3.39
N MET A 496 8.12 14.04 3.41
CA MET A 496 7.17 13.30 2.59
C MET A 496 5.72 13.46 3.09
N GLY A 497 5.50 13.48 4.41
CA GLY A 497 4.19 13.77 5.01
C GLY A 497 3.67 15.15 4.65
N GLU A 498 4.53 16.16 4.65
CA GLU A 498 4.21 17.51 4.15
C GLU A 498 3.90 17.50 2.65
N ARG A 499 4.63 16.73 1.83
CA ARG A 499 4.32 16.58 0.39
C ARG A 499 3.02 15.85 0.11
N ILE A 500 2.64 14.87 0.94
CA ILE A 500 1.37 14.14 0.82
C ILE A 500 0.20 15.06 1.19
N LEU A 501 0.36 15.94 2.17
CA LEU A 501 -0.64 16.98 2.49
C LEU A 501 -0.82 18.01 1.35
N LEU A 502 0.17 18.14 0.46
CA LEU A 502 0.17 19.05 -0.69
C LEU A 502 -0.18 18.37 -2.03
N SER A 503 -0.35 17.04 -2.10
CA SER A 503 -0.57 16.31 -3.35
C SER A 503 -1.63 15.21 -3.21
N GLU A 504 -2.74 15.38 -3.94
CA GLU A 504 -3.86 14.41 -4.03
C GLU A 504 -3.55 13.15 -4.87
N SER A 505 -2.30 12.65 -4.88
CA SER A 505 -1.93 11.41 -5.59
C SER A 505 -1.60 10.29 -4.58
N SER A 506 -2.64 9.53 -4.21
CA SER A 506 -2.82 8.93 -2.88
C SER A 506 -2.52 7.42 -2.74
N GLU A 507 -1.88 6.73 -3.68
CA GLU A 507 -1.65 5.26 -3.54
C GLU A 507 -0.17 4.88 -3.47
N ASP A 508 0.66 5.29 -4.44
CA ASP A 508 2.10 4.99 -4.44
C ASP A 508 2.86 5.58 -3.24
N LEU A 509 2.40 6.73 -2.74
CA LEU A 509 2.98 7.37 -1.55
C LEU A 509 2.55 6.68 -0.26
N LYS A 510 1.36 6.08 -0.22
CA LYS A 510 0.89 5.30 0.94
C LYS A 510 1.62 3.96 1.03
N GLU A 511 1.78 3.26 -0.09
CA GLU A 511 2.49 1.98 -0.14
C GLU A 511 3.97 2.14 0.23
N LYS A 512 4.62 3.23 -0.21
CA LYS A 512 5.98 3.57 0.22
C LYS A 512 6.08 3.90 1.71
N LEU A 513 5.08 4.57 2.26
CA LEU A 513 5.03 4.91 3.69
C LEU A 513 4.85 3.63 4.55
N GLU A 514 3.97 2.72 4.16
CA GLU A 514 3.76 1.45 4.87
C GLU A 514 5.01 0.57 4.86
N LYS A 515 5.69 0.48 3.71
CA LYS A 515 6.93 -0.30 3.59
C LYS A 515 8.04 0.26 4.49
N GLN A 516 8.18 1.59 4.57
CA GLN A 516 9.16 2.21 5.46
C GLN A 516 8.77 2.09 6.94
N LEU A 517 7.47 2.06 7.25
CA LEU A 517 6.99 1.82 8.61
C LEU A 517 7.36 0.41 9.10
N GLU A 518 7.22 -0.60 8.24
CA GLU A 518 7.66 -1.98 8.52
C GLU A 518 9.16 -2.07 8.78
N ASP A 519 9.98 -1.39 7.97
CA ASP A 519 11.44 -1.41 8.15
C ASP A 519 11.87 -0.72 9.45
N VAL A 520 11.17 0.34 9.86
CA VAL A 520 11.37 0.97 11.18
C VAL A 520 10.97 0.03 12.32
N GLN A 521 9.90 -0.73 12.17
CA GLN A 521 9.49 -1.71 13.20
C GLN A 521 10.49 -2.86 13.32
N LYS A 522 10.99 -3.39 12.19
CA LYS A 522 12.02 -4.45 12.17
C LYS A 522 13.33 -3.98 12.82
N THR A 523 13.76 -2.77 12.51
CA THR A 523 14.98 -2.19 13.12
C THR A 523 14.81 -1.90 14.61
N ARG A 524 13.64 -1.44 15.06
CA ARG A 524 13.33 -1.30 16.49
C ARG A 524 13.31 -2.63 17.23
N ALA A 525 12.76 -3.68 16.63
CA ALA A 525 12.76 -5.02 17.22
C ALA A 525 14.19 -5.56 17.37
N HIS A 526 15.01 -5.43 16.32
CA HIS A 526 16.43 -5.80 16.36
C HIS A 526 17.23 -5.02 17.42
N PHE A 527 16.94 -3.71 17.58
CA PHE A 527 17.55 -2.89 18.62
C PHE A 527 17.17 -3.38 20.03
N ALA A 528 15.89 -3.72 20.25
CA ALA A 528 15.42 -4.24 21.54
C ALA A 528 16.04 -5.61 21.89
N GLU A 529 16.30 -6.44 20.88
CA GLU A 529 16.96 -7.74 21.03
C GLU A 529 18.43 -7.57 21.42
N LYS A 530 19.16 -6.70 20.70
CA LYS A 530 20.54 -6.29 21.04
C LYS A 530 20.65 -5.67 22.44
N GLN A 531 19.66 -4.88 22.86
CA GLN A 531 19.64 -4.28 24.19
C GLN A 531 19.47 -5.34 25.29
N LYS A 532 18.63 -6.35 25.06
CA LYS A 532 18.50 -7.52 25.96
C LYS A 532 19.77 -8.34 26.03
N GLU A 533 20.47 -8.55 24.90
CA GLU A 533 21.77 -9.23 24.88
C GLU A 533 22.80 -8.48 25.72
N MET A 534 22.85 -7.14 25.60
CA MET A 534 23.73 -6.30 26.42
C MET A 534 23.42 -6.42 27.93
N GLU A 535 22.14 -6.37 28.30
CA GLU A 535 21.69 -6.51 29.69
C GLU A 535 22.00 -7.88 30.28
N LEU A 536 22.02 -8.94 29.45
CA LEU A 536 22.41 -10.29 29.84
C LEU A 536 23.93 -10.40 30.06
N THR A 537 24.74 -9.79 29.20
CA THR A 537 26.20 -9.80 29.33
C THR A 537 26.74 -8.94 30.48
N CYS A 538 25.99 -7.94 30.96
CA CYS A 538 26.37 -7.14 32.14
C CYS A 538 25.97 -7.79 33.48
N LYS A 539 25.28 -8.93 33.48
CA LYS A 539 24.85 -9.66 34.69
C LYS A 539 25.67 -10.92 34.97
N LEU A 540 26.59 -11.28 34.09
CA LEU A 540 27.65 -12.27 34.27
C LEU A 540 28.95 -11.51 34.57
#